data_AF-A0A1Z3N0Q8-F1
#
_entry.id   AF-A0A1Z3N0Q8-F1
#
_cell.length_a   1.000
_cell.length_b   1.000
_cell.length_c   1.000
_cell.angle_alpha   90.00
_cell.angle_beta   90.00
_cell.angle_gamma   90.00
#
_symmetry.space_group_name_H-M   'P 1'
#
loop_
_entity.id
_entity.type
_entity.pdbx_description
1 polymer ?
#
loop_
_entity_poly.entity_id
_entity_poly.type
_entity_poly.pdbx_seq_one_letter_code
_entity_poly.pdbx_strand_id
1 'polypeptide(L)'
;MAIEAARARVPLSVGARLSGLNHVAELRARYGNDSGKELARFMAEMRDKRDPCFEENSRALAALFFLARLPVARHECDIGELTTEEKRALINAMNHFRAVVSLFPERLTMPI
;
A
#
# COMPACT_ATOMS: atom_id res chain seq x y z
N MET A 1 20.65 38.93 -10.19
CA MET A 1 21.26 37.71 -9.62
C MET A 1 20.31 36.56 -9.85
N ALA A 2 20.64 35.65 -10.76
CA ALA A 2 19.93 34.38 -10.88
C ALA A 2 20.42 33.48 -9.75
N ILE A 3 19.50 33.01 -8.90
CA ILE A 3 19.82 31.97 -7.91
C ILE A 3 19.88 30.66 -8.70
N GLU A 4 21.07 30.27 -9.14
CA GLU A 4 21.34 28.89 -9.57
C GLU A 4 21.31 27.97 -8.34
N ALA A 5 20.12 27.74 -7.81
CA ALA A 5 19.88 26.56 -7.01
C ALA A 5 19.73 25.40 -7.99
N ALA A 6 20.86 24.87 -8.47
CA ALA A 6 20.93 23.47 -8.84
C ALA A 6 20.67 22.67 -7.56
N ARG A 7 19.39 22.61 -7.14
CA ARG A 7 18.94 21.69 -6.09
C ARG A 7 19.32 20.32 -6.62
N ALA A 8 20.40 19.76 -6.10
CA ALA A 8 20.67 18.34 -6.21
C ALA A 8 19.35 17.65 -5.85
N ARG A 9 18.69 17.05 -6.85
CA ARG A 9 17.45 16.31 -6.65
C ARG A 9 17.86 15.02 -5.95
N VAL A 10 18.14 15.10 -4.65
CA VAL A 10 18.34 13.90 -3.83
C VAL A 10 17.02 13.15 -3.86
N PRO A 11 16.98 11.92 -4.39
CA PRO A 11 15.76 11.14 -4.40
C PRO A 11 15.27 10.97 -2.97
N LEU A 12 13.98 11.17 -2.73
CA LEU A 12 13.39 10.89 -1.43
C LEU A 12 13.64 9.43 -1.04
N SER A 13 14.11 9.23 0.19
CA SER A 13 14.24 7.88 0.77
C SER A 13 12.87 7.21 0.87
N VAL A 14 12.85 5.86 0.94
CA VAL A 14 11.61 5.09 1.13
C VAL A 14 10.84 5.57 2.36
N GLY A 15 11.54 5.82 3.47
CA GLY A 15 10.94 6.32 4.70
C GLY A 15 10.29 7.70 4.53
N ALA A 16 10.94 8.61 3.80
CA ALA A 16 10.36 9.93 3.50
C ALA A 16 9.12 9.81 2.59
N ARG A 17 9.14 8.92 1.60
CA ARG A 17 7.98 8.62 0.74
C ARG A 17 6.81 8.06 1.54
N LEU A 18 7.07 7.06 2.41
CA LEU A 18 6.07 6.46 3.29
C LEU A 18 5.44 7.51 4.20
N SER A 19 6.26 8.31 4.88
CA SER A 19 5.79 9.37 5.78
C SER A 19 4.89 10.36 5.03
N GLY A 20 5.29 10.79 3.84
CA GLY A 20 4.47 11.66 2.99
C GLY A 20 3.15 11.02 2.56
N LEU A 21 3.16 9.76 2.11
CA LEU A 21 1.94 9.04 1.71
C LEU A 21 0.96 8.86 2.88
N ASN A 22 1.46 8.55 4.08
CA ASN A 22 0.64 8.44 5.28
C ASN A 22 0.08 9.79 5.70
N HIS A 23 0.88 10.85 5.65
CA HIS A 23 0.40 12.19 5.96
C HIS A 23 -0.72 12.64 5.00
N VAL A 24 -0.59 12.34 3.70
CA VAL A 24 -1.66 12.57 2.74
C VAL A 24 -2.91 11.73 3.07
N ALA A 25 -2.76 10.48 3.48
CA ALA A 25 -3.88 9.65 3.91
C ALA A 25 -4.59 10.23 5.15
N GLU A 26 -3.85 10.78 6.11
CA GLU A 26 -4.42 11.48 7.27
C GLU A 26 -5.20 12.74 6.86
N LEU A 27 -4.65 13.54 5.93
CA LEU A 27 -5.36 14.71 5.39
C LEU A 27 -6.67 14.30 4.70
N ARG A 28 -6.66 13.22 3.93
CA ARG A 28 -7.88 12.67 3.29
C ARG A 28 -8.90 12.22 4.33
N ALA A 29 -8.47 11.59 5.42
CA ALA A 29 -9.38 11.20 6.49
C ALA A 29 -10.01 12.41 7.21
N ARG A 30 -9.30 13.55 7.29
CA ARG A 30 -9.79 14.77 7.95
C ARG A 30 -10.68 15.63 7.06
N TYR A 31 -10.35 15.73 5.78
CA TYR A 31 -10.94 16.74 4.87
C TYR A 31 -11.58 16.13 3.61
N GLY A 32 -11.45 14.83 3.39
CA GLY A 32 -11.95 14.12 2.22
C GLY A 32 -12.91 13.00 2.59
N ASN A 33 -13.02 12.01 1.70
CA ASN A 33 -13.89 10.86 1.88
C ASN A 33 -13.12 9.66 2.46
N ASP A 34 -13.85 8.80 3.18
CA ASP A 34 -13.35 7.51 3.63
C ASP A 34 -13.02 6.58 2.44
N SER A 35 -12.00 5.74 2.61
CA SER A 35 -11.51 4.79 1.59
C SER A 35 -12.02 3.36 1.79
N GLY A 36 -12.95 3.13 2.73
CA GLY A 36 -13.40 1.81 3.11
C GLY A 36 -14.03 1.03 1.96
N LYS A 37 -14.75 1.69 1.04
CA LYS A 37 -15.35 1.04 -0.14
C LYS A 37 -14.28 0.59 -1.14
N GLU A 38 -13.27 1.42 -1.38
CA GLU A 38 -12.15 1.10 -2.24
C GLU A 38 -11.29 -0.04 -1.67
N LEU A 39 -11.07 -0.03 -0.35
CA LEU A 39 -10.38 -1.14 0.35
C LEU A 39 -11.19 -2.44 0.30
N ALA A 40 -12.51 -2.37 0.49
CA ALA A 40 -13.39 -3.54 0.35
C ALA A 40 -13.29 -4.13 -1.06
N ARG A 41 -13.38 -3.28 -2.08
CA ARG A 41 -13.29 -3.70 -3.48
C ARG A 41 -11.94 -4.34 -3.79
N PHE A 42 -10.85 -3.71 -3.35
CA PHE A 42 -9.50 -4.28 -3.49
C PHE A 42 -9.41 -5.68 -2.88
N MET A 43 -9.86 -5.85 -1.63
CA MET A 43 -9.82 -7.17 -0.97
C MET A 43 -10.69 -8.20 -1.68
N ALA A 44 -11.85 -7.80 -2.21
CA ALA A 44 -12.72 -8.67 -2.98
C ALA A 44 -12.08 -9.11 -4.30
N GLU A 45 -11.42 -8.20 -5.02
CA GLU A 45 -10.66 -8.51 -6.24
C GLU A 45 -9.53 -9.51 -5.95
N MET A 46 -8.75 -9.27 -4.89
CA MET A 46 -7.64 -10.17 -4.51
C MET A 46 -8.12 -11.57 -4.07
N ARG A 47 -9.40 -11.72 -3.68
CA ARG A 47 -10.02 -12.97 -3.23
C ARG A 47 -10.92 -13.61 -4.29
N ASP A 48 -10.98 -13.07 -5.51
CA ASP A 48 -11.85 -13.61 -6.56
C ASP A 48 -11.33 -14.95 -7.08
N LYS A 49 -12.02 -16.05 -6.70
CA LYS A 49 -11.68 -17.42 -7.11
C LYS A 49 -11.83 -17.67 -8.61
N ARG A 50 -12.47 -16.76 -9.35
CA ARG A 50 -12.63 -16.85 -10.81
C ARG A 50 -11.42 -16.30 -11.54
N ASP A 51 -10.54 -15.55 -10.85
CA ASP A 51 -9.31 -15.04 -11.42
C ASP A 51 -8.30 -16.20 -11.60
N PRO A 52 -7.71 -16.39 -12.80
CA PRO A 52 -6.68 -17.40 -13.02
C PRO A 52 -5.46 -17.28 -12.09
N CYS A 53 -5.18 -16.09 -11.58
CA CYS A 53 -4.09 -15.77 -10.66
C CYS A 53 -4.55 -15.74 -9.18
N PHE A 54 -5.68 -16.38 -8.84
CA PHE A 54 -6.27 -16.36 -7.49
C PHE A 54 -5.26 -16.73 -6.38
N GLU A 55 -4.41 -17.73 -6.61
CA GLU A 55 -3.42 -18.19 -5.64
C GLU A 55 -2.35 -17.12 -5.40
N GLU A 56 -1.82 -16.50 -6.45
CA GLU A 56 -0.86 -15.40 -6.38
C GLU A 56 -1.47 -14.17 -5.72
N ASN A 57 -2.72 -13.82 -6.07
CA ASN A 57 -3.45 -12.71 -5.47
C ASN A 57 -3.67 -12.94 -3.97
N SER A 58 -4.08 -14.15 -3.58
CA SER A 58 -4.27 -14.52 -2.18
C SER A 58 -2.95 -14.39 -1.39
N ARG A 59 -1.82 -14.82 -1.97
CA ARG A 59 -0.49 -14.66 -1.35
C ARG A 59 -0.08 -13.21 -1.25
N ALA A 60 -0.35 -12.38 -2.26
CA ALA A 60 -0.05 -10.96 -2.22
C ALA A 60 -0.86 -10.23 -1.14
N LEU A 61 -2.14 -10.57 -0.97
CA LEU A 61 -2.97 -10.05 0.12
C LEU A 61 -2.45 -10.51 1.50
N ALA A 62 -2.09 -11.79 1.64
CA ALA A 62 -1.49 -12.31 2.88
C ALA A 62 -0.16 -11.60 3.22
N ALA A 63 0.66 -11.28 2.21
CA ALA A 63 1.89 -10.52 2.39
C ALA A 63 1.63 -9.09 2.89
N LEU A 64 0.58 -8.42 2.38
CA LEU A 64 0.15 -7.11 2.89
C LEU A 64 -0.31 -7.20 4.34
N PHE A 65 -1.09 -8.22 4.71
CA PHE A 65 -1.52 -8.42 6.09
C PHE A 65 -0.37 -8.75 7.03
N PHE A 66 0.56 -9.58 6.58
CA PHE A 66 1.80 -9.85 7.31
C PHE A 66 2.61 -8.57 7.53
N LEU A 67 2.79 -7.74 6.50
CA LEU A 67 3.48 -6.46 6.61
C LEU A 67 2.77 -5.50 7.58
N ALA A 68 1.44 -5.51 7.61
CA ALA A 68 0.61 -4.78 8.56
C ALA A 68 0.64 -5.37 9.98
N ARG A 69 1.35 -6.49 10.21
CA ARG A 69 1.41 -7.23 11.47
C ARG A 69 0.02 -7.69 11.95
N LEU A 70 -0.86 -8.00 11.02
CA LEU A 70 -2.17 -8.58 11.32
C LEU A 70 -2.01 -10.07 11.64
N PRO A 71 -2.61 -10.57 12.74
CA PRO A 71 -2.55 -11.99 13.06
C PRO A 71 -3.25 -12.81 11.99
N VAL A 72 -2.81 -14.05 11.77
CA VAL A 72 -3.30 -14.93 10.69
C VAL A 72 -4.83 -15.09 10.71
N ALA A 73 -5.44 -15.12 11.90
CA ALA A 73 -6.89 -15.18 12.06
C ALA A 73 -7.65 -14.02 11.37
N ARG A 74 -6.99 -12.88 11.12
CA ARG A 74 -7.56 -11.72 10.42
C ARG A 74 -7.43 -11.78 8.91
N HIS A 75 -6.68 -12.75 8.36
CA HIS A 75 -6.40 -12.80 6.92
C HIS A 75 -7.61 -13.21 6.11
N GLU A 76 -8.59 -13.86 6.74
CA GLU A 76 -9.87 -14.22 6.13
C GLU A 76 -10.98 -13.20 6.38
N CYS A 77 -10.79 -12.27 7.34
CA CYS A 77 -11.80 -11.26 7.67
C CYS A 77 -12.03 -10.27 6.53
N ASP A 78 -13.25 -9.77 6.41
CA ASP A 78 -13.59 -8.64 5.55
C ASP A 78 -13.13 -7.31 6.17
N ILE A 79 -12.97 -6.29 5.33
CA ILE A 79 -12.54 -4.96 5.80
C ILE A 79 -13.47 -4.39 6.86
N GLY A 80 -14.77 -4.73 6.83
CA GLY A 80 -15.75 -4.29 7.82
C GLY A 80 -15.45 -4.81 9.23
N GLU A 81 -14.85 -5.99 9.33
CA GLU A 81 -14.55 -6.70 10.58
C GLU A 81 -13.24 -6.26 11.23
N LEU A 82 -12.38 -5.56 10.48
CA LEU A 82 -11.15 -4.99 11.00
C LEU A 82 -11.42 -3.78 11.89
N THR A 83 -10.73 -3.73 13.02
CA THR A 83 -10.70 -2.58 13.93
C THR A 83 -10.07 -1.36 13.24
N THR A 84 -10.24 -0.18 13.83
CA THR A 84 -9.65 1.07 13.32
C THR A 84 -8.13 1.00 13.27
N GLU A 85 -7.51 0.38 14.28
CA GLU A 85 -6.07 0.17 14.39
C GLU A 85 -5.56 -0.78 13.31
N GLU A 86 -6.27 -1.88 13.08
CA GLU A 86 -5.96 -2.86 12.03
C GLU A 86 -6.09 -2.24 10.63
N LYS A 87 -7.15 -1.44 10.38
CA LYS A 87 -7.31 -0.66 9.15
C LYS A 87 -6.17 0.33 8.96
N ARG A 88 -5.77 1.05 10.00
CA ARG A 88 -4.63 1.99 9.96
C ARG A 88 -3.33 1.25 9.62
N ALA A 89 -3.10 0.09 10.24
CA ALA A 89 -1.93 -0.73 9.99
C ALA A 89 -1.90 -1.24 8.53
N LEU A 90 -3.04 -1.67 8.00
CA LEU A 90 -3.20 -2.07 6.60
C LEU A 90 -2.90 -0.92 5.63
N ILE A 91 -3.49 0.26 5.85
CA ILE A 91 -3.23 1.45 5.02
C ILE A 91 -1.74 1.81 5.03
N ASN A 92 -1.11 1.78 6.21
CA ASN A 92 0.33 2.02 6.35
C ASN A 92 1.15 0.98 5.56
N ALA A 93 0.80 -0.30 5.62
CA ALA A 93 1.47 -1.36 4.86
C ALA A 93 1.32 -1.17 3.34
N MET A 94 0.12 -0.82 2.86
CA MET A 94 -0.12 -0.53 1.45
C MET A 94 0.68 0.70 0.97
N ASN A 95 0.76 1.77 1.78
CA ASN A 95 1.58 2.93 1.48
C ASN A 95 3.08 2.62 1.50
N HIS A 96 3.52 1.72 2.39
CA HIS A 96 4.90 1.23 2.40
C HIS A 96 5.20 0.49 1.10
N PHE A 97 4.31 -0.40 0.68
CA PHE A 97 4.46 -1.12 -0.59
C PHE A 97 4.52 -0.15 -1.79
N ARG A 98 3.65 0.87 -1.83
CA ARG A 98 3.72 1.94 -2.83
C ARG A 98 5.07 2.67 -2.83
N ALA A 99 5.61 2.98 -1.66
CA ALA A 99 6.92 3.61 -1.53
C ALA A 99 8.05 2.68 -2.05
N VAL A 100 7.99 1.37 -1.77
CA VAL A 100 8.97 0.39 -2.26
C VAL A 100 8.86 0.15 -3.76
N VAL A 101 7.65 -0.09 -4.29
CA VAL A 101 7.40 -0.32 -5.71
C VAL A 101 7.83 0.88 -6.55
N SER A 102 7.74 2.11 -6.00
CA SER A 102 8.24 3.31 -6.68
C SER A 102 9.76 3.36 -6.87
N LEU A 103 10.51 2.40 -6.34
CA LEU A 103 11.94 2.22 -6.57
C LEU A 103 12.27 1.06 -7.53
N PHE A 104 11.25 0.33 -8.02
CA PHE A 104 11.50 -0.75 -8.97
C PHE A 104 12.20 -0.20 -10.23
N PRO A 105 13.11 -0.98 -10.84
CA PRO A 105 13.69 -0.62 -12.11
C PRO A 105 12.60 -0.36 -13.15
N GLU A 106 12.77 0.68 -13.97
CA GLU A 106 11.81 1.02 -15.03
C GLU A 106 11.69 -0.09 -16.09
N ARG A 107 12.75 -0.88 -16.26
CA ARG A 107 12.83 -1.95 -17.26
C ARG A 107 13.29 -3.23 -16.58
N LEU A 108 12.37 -4.18 -16.46
CA LEU A 108 12.65 -5.54 -16.03
C LEU A 108 12.82 -6.43 -17.26
N THR A 109 13.74 -7.38 -17.18
CA THR A 109 13.97 -8.39 -18.24
C THR A 109 13.83 -9.77 -17.62
N MET A 110 13.29 -10.72 -18.39
CA MET A 110 13.23 -12.10 -17.96
C MET A 110 14.62 -12.74 -18.07
N PRO A 111 15.08 -13.50 -17.07
CA PRO A 111 16.28 -14.30 -17.21
C PRO A 111 15.99 -15.43 -18.21
N ILE A 112 16.90 -15.61 -19.17
CA ILE A 112 16.90 -16.70 -20.14
C ILE A 112 17.97 -17.73 -19.81
#